data_AF-A0A7S1LL88-F1
#
_entry.id   AF-A0A7S1LL88-F1
#
_cell.length_a   1.000
_cell.length_b   1.000
_cell.length_c   1.000
_cell.angle_alpha   90.00
_cell.angle_beta   90.00
_cell.angle_gamma   90.00
#
_symmetry.space_group_name_H-M   'P 1'
#
loop_
_entity.id
_entity.type
_entity.pdbx_description
1 polymer ?
#
loop_
_entity_poly.entity_id
_entity_poly.type
_entity_poly.pdbx_seq_one_letter_code
_entity_poly.pdbx_strand_id
1 'polypeptide(L)'
;RDFPGTVRGLADFLEIPASDDTISKTAGASSLSSMKAAHAKRTQELEAMGGAGKKNHIRKGEMGSWRNDMDGSLLVEFDAVHKAKTAHHDLKYNFDFGDP
;
A
#
# COMPACT_ATOMS: atom_id res chain seq x y z
N ARG A 1 -6.49 -9.43 4.17
CA ARG A 1 -6.24 -8.86 2.82
C ARG A 1 -6.00 -10.02 1.86
N ASP A 2 -6.69 -10.05 0.73
CA ASP A 2 -6.49 -11.06 -0.31
C ASP A 2 -5.54 -10.52 -1.40
N PHE A 3 -4.23 -10.62 -1.13
CA PHE A 3 -3.22 -10.25 -2.13
C PHE A 3 -3.26 -11.17 -3.35
N PRO A 4 -3.34 -12.50 -3.22
CA PRO A 4 -3.51 -13.39 -4.37
C PRO A 4 -4.73 -13.05 -5.23
N GLY A 5 -5.88 -12.75 -4.62
CA GLY A 5 -7.09 -12.34 -5.34
C GLY A 5 -6.91 -11.03 -6.10
N THR A 6 -6.20 -10.06 -5.53
CA THR A 6 -5.89 -8.80 -6.21
C THR A 6 -4.96 -9.03 -7.40
N VAL A 7 -3.92 -9.86 -7.23
CA VAL A 7 -3.01 -10.23 -8.32
C VAL A 7 -3.76 -10.95 -9.43
N ARG A 8 -4.68 -11.86 -9.10
CA ARG A 8 -5.54 -12.54 -10.07
C ARG A 8 -6.41 -11.55 -10.85
N GLY A 9 -7.08 -10.63 -10.16
CA GLY A 9 -7.89 -9.60 -10.82
C GLY A 9 -7.09 -8.69 -11.76
N LEU A 10 -5.83 -8.38 -11.42
CA LEU A 10 -4.92 -7.66 -12.33
C LEU A 10 -4.51 -8.50 -13.54
N ALA A 11 -4.23 -9.80 -13.34
CA ALA A 11 -3.91 -10.69 -14.45
C ALA A 11 -5.08 -10.82 -15.43
N ASP A 12 -6.30 -10.97 -14.90
CA ASP A 12 -7.53 -11.02 -15.69
C ASP A 12 -7.75 -9.72 -16.47
N PHE A 13 -7.58 -8.56 -15.82
CA PHE A 13 -7.70 -7.25 -16.47
C PHE A 13 -6.71 -7.03 -17.62
N LEU A 14 -5.49 -7.57 -17.48
CA LEU A 14 -4.43 -7.46 -18.49
C LEU A 14 -4.47 -8.60 -19.52
N GLU A 15 -5.44 -9.51 -19.42
CA GLU A 15 -5.55 -10.71 -20.25
C GLU A 15 -4.29 -11.60 -20.21
N ILE A 16 -3.60 -11.64 -19.06
CA ILE A 16 -2.41 -12.45 -18.85
C ILE A 16 -2.81 -13.78 -18.22
N PRO A 17 -2.58 -14.94 -18.88
CA PRO A 17 -2.83 -16.23 -18.26
C PRO A 17 -1.88 -16.45 -17.09
N ALA A 18 -2.42 -16.50 -15.88
CA ALA A 18 -1.65 -16.67 -14.65
C ALA A 18 -2.04 -17.95 -13.92
N SER A 19 -1.05 -18.83 -13.69
CA SER A 19 -1.23 -20.00 -12.83
C SER A 19 -1.27 -19.60 -11.35
N ASP A 20 -1.82 -20.46 -10.49
CA ASP A 20 -1.82 -20.22 -9.04
C ASP A 20 -0.41 -20.09 -8.45
N ASP A 21 0.58 -20.79 -9.04
CA ASP A 21 1.99 -20.64 -8.66
C ASP A 21 2.52 -19.24 -9.02
N THR A 22 2.25 -18.75 -10.24
CA THR A 22 2.63 -17.38 -10.65
C THR A 22 1.96 -16.33 -9.78
N ILE A 23 0.67 -16.49 -9.48
CA ILE A 23 -0.08 -15.59 -8.59
C ILE A 23 0.55 -15.58 -7.20
N SER A 24 0.84 -16.75 -6.64
CA SER A 24 1.43 -16.89 -5.31
C SER A 24 2.82 -16.27 -5.22
N LYS A 25 3.69 -16.54 -6.23
CA LYS A 25 5.02 -15.94 -6.33
C LYS A 25 4.97 -14.42 -6.44
N THR A 26 4.05 -13.91 -7.25
CA THR A 26 3.86 -12.47 -7.44
C THR A 26 3.40 -11.81 -6.15
N ALA A 27 2.38 -12.37 -5.49
CA ALA A 27 1.90 -11.86 -4.21
C ALA A 27 3.01 -11.88 -3.13
N GLY A 28 3.83 -12.94 -3.08
CA GLY A 28 4.97 -13.03 -2.17
C GLY A 28 6.08 -12.00 -2.46
N ALA A 29 6.44 -11.82 -3.73
CA ALA A 29 7.44 -10.85 -4.17
C ALA A 29 6.99 -9.40 -3.93
N SER A 30 5.68 -9.13 -4.07
CA SER A 30 5.07 -7.81 -3.82
C SER A 30 4.72 -7.56 -2.35
N SER A 31 5.02 -8.50 -1.44
CA SER A 31 4.80 -8.27 -0.01
C SER A 31 5.69 -7.15 0.53
N LEU A 32 5.24 -6.48 1.61
CA LEU A 32 5.97 -5.38 2.21
C LEU A 32 7.40 -5.75 2.63
N SER A 33 7.58 -6.95 3.20
CA SER A 33 8.87 -7.48 3.62
C SER A 33 9.79 -7.69 2.42
N SER A 34 9.29 -8.34 1.36
CA SER A 34 10.04 -8.57 0.12
C SER A 34 10.48 -7.27 -0.54
N MET A 35 9.56 -6.29 -0.65
CA MET A 35 9.88 -4.99 -1.23
C MET A 35 10.90 -4.20 -0.38
N LYS A 36 10.78 -4.22 0.95
CA LYS A 36 11.76 -3.59 1.85
C LYS A 36 13.16 -4.20 1.68
N ALA A 37 13.25 -5.52 1.62
CA ALA A 37 14.51 -6.23 1.42
C ALA A 37 15.12 -5.89 0.05
N ALA A 38 14.32 -5.92 -1.02
CA ALA A 38 14.76 -5.56 -2.37
C ALA A 38 15.24 -4.10 -2.44
N HIS A 39 14.51 -3.16 -1.82
CA HIS A 39 14.91 -1.76 -1.76
C HIS A 39 16.21 -1.56 -0.97
N ALA A 40 16.37 -2.25 0.16
CA ALA A 40 17.60 -2.18 0.96
C ALA A 40 18.81 -2.66 0.16
N LYS A 41 18.69 -3.79 -0.55
CA LYS A 41 19.73 -4.29 -1.47
C LYS A 41 20.06 -3.26 -2.55
N ARG A 42 19.04 -2.69 -3.21
CA ARG A 42 19.23 -1.67 -4.25
C ARG A 42 19.90 -0.40 -3.72
N THR A 43 19.59 -0.01 -2.50
CA THR A 43 20.21 1.14 -1.81
C THR A 43 21.70 0.89 -1.62
N GLN A 44 22.09 -0.30 -1.14
CA GLN A 44 23.49 -0.68 -0.97
C GLN A 44 24.25 -0.69 -2.31
N GLU A 45 23.62 -1.21 -3.38
CA GLU A 45 24.21 -1.20 -4.72
C GLU A 45 24.47 0.23 -5.22
N LEU A 46 23.51 1.15 -5.01
CA LEU A 46 23.66 2.55 -5.39
C LEU A 46 24.76 3.25 -4.60
N GLU A 47 24.82 3.01 -3.29
CA GLU A 47 25.86 3.57 -2.41
C GLU A 47 27.25 3.07 -2.82
N ALA A 48 27.39 1.79 -3.21
CA ALA A 48 28.64 1.23 -3.71
C ALA A 48 29.10 1.87 -5.04
N MET A 49 28.18 2.36 -5.86
CA MET A 49 28.47 3.09 -7.11
C MET A 49 28.69 4.60 -6.90
N GLY A 50 28.73 5.08 -5.66
CA GLY A 50 28.88 6.50 -5.33
C GLY A 50 27.59 7.32 -5.44
N GLY A 51 26.44 6.67 -5.62
CA GLY A 51 25.12 7.29 -5.57
C GLY A 51 24.59 7.41 -4.14
N ALA A 52 23.51 8.16 -3.95
CA ALA A 52 22.81 8.27 -2.68
C ALA A 52 21.55 7.39 -2.65
N GLY A 53 21.49 6.46 -1.70
CA GLY A 53 20.30 5.66 -1.45
C GLY A 53 19.33 6.33 -0.47
N LYS A 54 18.01 6.23 -0.72
CA LYS A 54 17.00 6.78 0.19
C LYS A 54 16.63 5.78 1.29
N LYS A 55 17.14 6.00 2.50
CA LYS A 55 16.78 5.18 3.66
C LYS A 55 15.28 5.29 3.98
N ASN A 56 14.70 4.18 4.43
CA ASN A 56 13.30 4.10 4.88
C ASN A 56 12.25 4.58 3.85
N HIS A 57 12.53 4.43 2.56
CA HIS A 57 11.56 4.80 1.52
C HIS A 57 10.23 4.04 1.69
N ILE A 58 10.30 2.75 2.01
CA ILE A 58 9.15 1.92 2.37
C ILE A 58 9.05 1.88 3.90
N ARG A 59 8.11 2.65 4.48
CA ARG A 59 8.02 2.92 5.94
C ARG A 59 7.25 1.86 6.74
N LYS A 60 5.94 2.01 6.93
CA LYS A 60 5.10 1.11 7.76
C LYS A 60 4.29 0.10 6.94
N GLY A 61 3.67 0.54 5.83
CA GLY A 61 2.84 -0.35 4.98
C GLY A 61 1.52 -0.79 5.61
N GLU A 62 1.10 -0.12 6.68
CA GLU A 62 -0.12 -0.38 7.45
C GLU A 62 -1.19 0.65 7.09
N MET A 63 -2.47 0.26 7.13
CA MET A 63 -3.59 1.22 7.07
C MET A 63 -4.01 1.62 8.47
N GLY A 64 -4.75 2.73 8.57
CA GLY A 64 -5.19 3.24 9.88
C GLY A 64 -4.11 3.93 10.70
N SER A 65 -2.84 3.96 10.25
CA SER A 65 -1.74 4.64 10.97
C SER A 65 -2.01 6.14 11.19
N TRP A 66 -2.96 6.74 10.46
CA TRP A 66 -3.40 8.12 10.65
C TRP A 66 -4.03 8.36 12.03
N ARG A 67 -4.61 7.32 12.67
CA ARG A 67 -5.16 7.40 14.04
C ARG A 67 -4.12 7.76 15.10
N ASN A 68 -2.83 7.52 14.82
CA ASN A 68 -1.76 7.88 15.76
C ASN A 68 -1.48 9.39 15.74
N ASP A 69 -1.91 10.09 14.68
CA ASP A 69 -1.53 11.46 14.40
C ASP A 69 -2.76 12.40 14.34
N MET A 70 -3.98 11.85 14.26
CA MET A 70 -5.22 12.61 14.22
C MET A 70 -6.20 12.12 15.29
N ASP A 71 -6.51 13.00 16.24
CA ASP A 71 -7.49 12.76 17.29
C ASP A 71 -8.35 14.01 17.57
N GLY A 72 -9.33 13.85 18.46
CA GLY A 72 -10.15 14.95 18.99
C GLY A 72 -10.77 15.83 17.92
N SER A 73 -10.51 17.14 18.01
CA SER A 73 -11.08 18.14 17.11
C SER A 73 -10.62 17.99 15.66
N LEU A 74 -9.41 17.49 15.44
CA LEU A 74 -8.86 17.33 14.08
C LEU A 74 -9.59 16.23 13.32
N LEU A 75 -9.98 15.14 13.99
CA LEU A 75 -10.78 14.09 13.39
C LEU A 75 -12.18 14.59 13.00
N VAL A 76 -12.83 15.36 13.88
CA VAL A 76 -14.14 15.96 13.62
C VAL A 76 -14.09 16.90 12.41
N GLU A 77 -13.07 17.74 12.32
CA GLU A 77 -12.87 18.63 11.18
C GLU A 77 -12.63 17.86 9.89
N PHE A 78 -11.78 16.82 9.93
CA PHE A 78 -11.53 15.97 8.77
C PHE A 78 -12.81 15.33 8.25
N ASP A 79 -13.63 14.74 9.11
CA ASP A 79 -14.88 14.08 8.71
C ASP A 79 -15.85 15.07 8.05
N ALA A 80 -15.98 16.27 8.61
CA ALA A 80 -16.85 17.33 8.06
C ALA A 80 -16.38 17.77 6.67
N VAL A 81 -15.07 18.04 6.52
CA VAL A 81 -14.49 18.44 5.23
C VAL A 81 -14.58 17.30 4.22
N HIS A 82 -14.24 16.07 4.62
CA HIS A 82 -14.27 14.90 3.74
C HIS A 82 -15.68 14.70 3.19
N LYS A 83 -16.70 14.66 4.06
CA LYS A 83 -18.10 14.52 3.65
C LYS A 83 -18.54 15.61 2.67
N ALA A 84 -18.19 16.87 2.92
CA ALA A 84 -18.53 17.97 2.02
C ALA A 84 -17.84 17.84 0.66
N LYS A 85 -16.58 17.40 0.64
CA LYS A 85 -15.80 17.25 -0.59
C LYS A 85 -16.17 16.02 -1.40
N THR A 86 -16.63 14.94 -0.77
CA THR A 86 -16.99 13.70 -1.47
C THR A 86 -18.46 13.58 -1.84
N ALA A 87 -19.32 14.49 -1.37
CA ALA A 87 -20.77 14.44 -1.59
C ALA A 87 -21.21 14.37 -3.07
N HIS A 88 -20.36 14.78 -4.01
CA HIS A 88 -20.69 14.86 -5.43
C HIS A 88 -20.32 13.60 -6.22
N HIS A 89 -19.70 12.60 -5.59
CA HIS A 89 -19.35 11.35 -6.26
C HIS A 89 -19.71 10.14 -5.40
N ASP A 90 -20.07 9.03 -6.05
CA ASP A 90 -20.45 7.78 -5.37
C ASP A 90 -19.24 6.89 -5.04
N LEU A 91 -18.06 7.51 -4.86
CA LEU A 91 -16.85 6.79 -4.47
C LEU A 91 -16.89 6.47 -2.97
N LYS A 92 -16.66 5.20 -2.66
CA LYS A 92 -16.54 4.70 -1.29
C LYS A 92 -15.07 4.61 -0.90
N TYR A 93 -14.70 5.25 0.20
CA TYR A 93 -13.33 5.25 0.71
C TYR A 93 -13.24 4.39 1.95
N ASN A 94 -12.32 3.42 1.93
CA ASN A 94 -11.98 2.61 3.09
C ASN A 94 -10.65 3.12 3.65
N PHE A 95 -10.71 4.05 4.61
CA PHE A 95 -9.53 4.64 5.26
C PHE A 95 -8.77 3.64 6.16
N ASP A 96 -9.45 2.56 6.52
CA ASP A 96 -8.98 1.42 7.27
C ASP A 96 -9.90 0.23 6.98
N PHE A 97 -9.70 -0.87 7.70
CA PHE A 97 -10.48 -2.10 7.55
C PHE A 97 -11.54 -2.26 8.65
N GLY A 98 -11.92 -1.18 9.35
CA GLY A 98 -12.63 -1.23 10.62
C GLY A 98 -11.70 -1.54 11.80
N ASP A 99 -12.03 -1.04 12.99
CA ASP A 99 -11.43 -1.52 14.25
C ASP A 99 -11.87 -2.97 14.55
N PRO A 100 -11.10 -3.76 15.33
CA PRO A 100 -11.33 -5.19 15.59
C PRO A 100 -12.67 -5.53 16.26
#